data_AF-A0A1W9L3D8-F1
#
_entry.id   AF-A0A1W9L3D8-F1
#
_cell.length_a   1.000
_cell.length_b   1.000
_cell.length_c   1.000
_cell.angle_alpha   90.00
_cell.angle_beta   90.00
_cell.angle_gamma   90.00
#
_symmetry.space_group_name_H-M   'P 1'
#
loop_
_entity.id
_entity.type
_entity.pdbx_description
1 polymer ?
#
loop_
_entity_poly.entity_id
_entity_poly.type
_entity_poly.pdbx_seq_one_letter_code
_entity_poly.pdbx_strand_id
1 'polypeptide(L)'
;CGTKSNIPLYCLLLNKFRIPYVAVYDKDHQADKNSEAISDADKQSKLIEKEIDKTIGLSVIFVNDIEEEIGMPPRDGNKKSKPYAALTHVSAPEFEISSELKAKIGSLYQCKDSREV
;
A
#
# COMPACT_ATOMS: atom_id res chain seq x y z
N CYS A 1 -0.05 7.44 6.85
CA CYS A 1 -0.55 8.81 6.60
C CYS A 1 -1.96 9.09 7.15
N GLY A 2 -2.53 8.25 8.04
CA GLY A 2 -3.88 8.42 8.59
C GLY A 2 -4.99 7.92 7.65
N THR A 3 -4.99 8.35 6.40
CA THR A 3 -5.90 7.90 5.33
C THR A 3 -5.20 7.98 3.97
N LYS A 4 -5.77 7.32 2.95
CA LYS A 4 -5.31 7.39 1.56
C LYS A 4 -5.32 8.83 1.01
N SER A 5 -6.31 9.62 1.39
CA SER A 5 -6.45 11.03 0.99
C SER A 5 -5.30 11.94 1.44
N ASN A 6 -4.57 11.53 2.49
CA ASN A 6 -3.47 12.32 3.01
C ASN A 6 -2.13 11.99 2.35
N ILE A 7 -2.01 10.83 1.69
CA ILE A 7 -0.75 10.39 1.05
C ILE A 7 -0.18 11.44 0.09
N PRO A 8 -0.97 12.13 -0.76
CA PRO A 8 -0.44 13.18 -1.63
C PRO A 8 0.27 14.30 -0.85
N LEU A 9 -0.27 14.73 0.29
CA LEU A 9 0.37 15.78 1.10
C LEU A 9 1.76 15.37 1.60
N TYR A 10 1.92 14.10 2.00
CA TYR A 10 3.22 13.57 2.40
C TYR A 10 4.17 13.45 1.19
N CYS A 11 3.68 13.01 0.03
CA CYS A 11 4.47 12.97 -1.21
C CYS A 11 4.99 14.37 -1.55
N LEU A 12 4.12 15.38 -1.55
CA LEU A 12 4.50 16.77 -1.80
C LEU A 12 5.60 17.24 -0.83
N LEU A 13 5.45 16.95 0.46
CA LEU A 13 6.43 17.32 1.47
C LEU A 13 7.79 16.66 1.20
N LEU A 14 7.81 15.35 1.00
CA LEU A 14 9.03 14.58 0.75
C LEU A 14 9.71 15.03 -0.56
N ASN A 15 8.92 15.33 -1.59
CA ASN A 15 9.41 15.91 -2.85
C ASN A 15 10.15 17.24 -2.62
N LYS A 16 9.57 18.14 -1.81
CA LYS A 16 10.19 19.46 -1.52
C LYS A 16 11.55 19.33 -0.83
N PHE A 17 11.71 18.32 0.02
CA PHE A 17 12.97 18.05 0.71
C PHE A 17 13.87 17.04 -0.02
N ARG A 18 13.44 16.54 -1.19
CA ARG A 18 14.13 15.50 -1.97
C ARG A 18 14.49 14.27 -1.14
N ILE A 19 13.60 13.88 -0.24
CA ILE A 19 13.76 12.67 0.59
C ILE A 19 13.22 11.48 -0.23
N PRO A 20 14.02 10.46 -0.55
CA PRO A 20 13.53 9.28 -1.27
C PRO A 20 12.46 8.53 -0.47
N TYR A 21 11.43 8.04 -1.14
CA TYR A 21 10.31 7.35 -0.48
C TYR A 21 9.60 6.32 -1.36
N VAL A 22 8.86 5.43 -0.70
CA VAL A 22 7.93 4.51 -1.36
C VAL A 22 6.53 4.75 -0.80
N ALA A 23 5.60 5.16 -1.66
CA ALA A 23 4.19 5.32 -1.33
C ALA A 23 3.47 3.99 -1.50
N VAL A 24 3.00 3.42 -0.39
CA VAL A 24 2.30 2.14 -0.37
C VAL A 24 0.84 2.36 -0.04
N TYR A 25 -0.07 1.81 -0.86
CA TYR A 25 -1.50 1.93 -0.64
C TYR A 25 -2.30 0.84 -1.35
N ASP A 26 -3.56 0.73 -0.94
CA ASP A 26 -4.52 -0.26 -1.43
C ASP A 26 -5.19 0.23 -2.71
N LYS A 27 -5.45 -0.67 -3.67
CA LYS A 27 -6.27 -0.35 -4.84
C LYS A 27 -7.74 -0.16 -4.46
N ASP A 28 -8.18 -0.84 -3.40
CA ASP A 28 -9.50 -0.66 -2.80
C ASP A 28 -10.67 -1.12 -3.72
N HIS A 29 -10.48 -2.18 -4.51
CA HIS A 29 -11.46 -2.74 -5.47
C HIS A 29 -12.12 -4.04 -4.99
N GLN A 30 -12.27 -4.23 -3.67
CA GLN A 30 -12.92 -5.40 -3.10
C GLN A 30 -14.32 -5.63 -3.68
N ALA A 31 -14.73 -6.90 -3.82
CA ALA A 31 -15.97 -7.29 -4.49
C ALA A 31 -17.25 -6.80 -3.79
N ASP A 32 -17.17 -6.49 -2.49
CA ASP A 32 -18.28 -5.98 -1.68
C ASP A 32 -18.48 -4.45 -1.80
N LYS A 33 -17.59 -3.75 -2.52
CA LYS A 33 -17.70 -2.29 -2.72
C LYS A 33 -18.64 -1.92 -3.86
N ASN A 34 -19.40 -0.85 -3.63
CA ASN A 34 -20.24 -0.25 -4.66
C ASN A 34 -19.42 0.61 -5.64
N SER A 35 -20.05 0.99 -6.76
CA SER A 35 -19.41 1.77 -7.83
C SER A 35 -18.90 3.13 -7.37
N GLU A 36 -19.60 3.79 -6.45
CA GLU A 36 -19.19 5.07 -5.87
C GLU A 36 -17.90 4.92 -5.05
N ALA A 37 -17.81 3.91 -4.19
CA ALA A 37 -16.62 3.64 -3.38
C ALA A 37 -15.40 3.27 -4.24
N ILE A 38 -15.60 2.52 -5.32
CA ILE A 38 -14.54 2.20 -6.29
C ILE A 38 -14.07 3.47 -7.01
N SER A 39 -15.00 4.31 -7.46
CA SER A 39 -14.70 5.59 -8.12
C SER A 39 -13.92 6.54 -7.21
N ASP A 40 -14.32 6.64 -5.94
CA ASP A 40 -13.61 7.42 -4.94
C ASP A 40 -12.20 6.87 -4.69
N ALA A 41 -12.05 5.55 -4.56
CA ALA A 41 -10.75 4.90 -4.42
C ALA A 41 -9.83 5.20 -5.61
N ASP A 42 -10.35 5.14 -6.84
CA ASP A 42 -9.62 5.46 -8.06
C ASP A 42 -9.20 6.93 -8.11
N LYS A 43 -10.09 7.84 -7.71
CA LYS A 43 -9.79 9.27 -7.62
C LYS A 43 -8.64 9.51 -6.64
N GLN A 44 -8.66 8.87 -5.46
CA GLN A 44 -7.56 9.01 -4.50
C GLN A 44 -6.25 8.41 -5.03
N SER A 45 -6.30 7.23 -5.65
CA SER A 45 -5.10 6.62 -6.27
C SER A 45 -4.48 7.54 -7.33
N LYS A 46 -5.30 8.15 -8.20
CA LYS A 46 -4.83 9.10 -9.23
C LYS A 46 -4.17 10.34 -8.63
N LEU A 47 -4.67 10.85 -7.51
CA LEU A 47 -4.05 11.99 -6.83
C LEU A 47 -2.68 11.63 -6.26
N ILE A 48 -2.53 10.42 -5.73
CA ILE A 48 -1.23 9.94 -5.24
C ILE A 48 -0.24 9.83 -6.39
N GLU A 49 -0.60 9.12 -7.46
CA GLU A 49 0.26 8.94 -8.63
C GLU A 49 0.67 10.26 -9.29
N LYS A 50 -0.23 11.25 -9.29
CA LYS A 50 0.06 12.60 -9.82
C LYS A 50 1.12 13.32 -8.98
N GLU A 51 1.12 13.12 -7.68
CA GLU A 51 2.01 13.83 -6.75
C GLU A 51 3.37 13.14 -6.61
N ILE A 52 3.50 11.87 -7.00
CA ILE A 52 4.78 11.17 -6.90
C ILE A 52 5.78 11.71 -7.93
N ASP A 53 6.92 12.21 -7.44
CA ASP A 53 8.07 12.49 -8.29
C ASP A 53 8.83 11.19 -8.56
N LYS A 54 8.70 10.66 -9.78
CA LYS A 54 9.29 9.37 -10.19
C LYS A 54 10.83 9.33 -10.13
N THR A 55 11.48 10.48 -9.97
CA THR A 55 12.95 10.55 -9.81
C THR A 55 13.39 10.08 -8.42
N ILE A 56 12.59 10.34 -7.39
CA ILE A 56 12.91 10.09 -5.97
C ILE A 56 11.88 9.21 -5.24
N GLY A 57 10.68 9.05 -5.82
CA GLY A 57 9.56 8.31 -5.26
C GLY A 57 9.16 7.11 -6.12
N LEU A 58 8.59 6.10 -5.48
CA LEU A 58 7.97 4.93 -6.11
C LEU A 58 6.58 4.70 -5.51
N SER A 59 5.63 4.20 -6.30
CA SER A 59 4.38 3.65 -5.78
C SER A 59 4.39 2.13 -5.75
N VAL A 60 3.79 1.55 -4.70
CA VAL A 60 3.48 0.13 -4.60
C VAL A 60 2.01 -0.01 -4.23
N ILE A 61 1.26 -0.71 -5.08
CA ILE A 61 -0.20 -0.83 -4.97
C ILE A 61 -0.57 -2.28 -4.66
N PHE A 62 -1.33 -2.51 -3.58
CA PHE A 62 -1.94 -3.81 -3.27
C PHE A 62 -3.16 -4.06 -4.17
N VAL A 63 -3.39 -5.30 -4.61
CA VAL A 63 -4.41 -5.63 -5.63
C VAL A 63 -5.81 -5.21 -5.18
N ASN A 64 -6.13 -5.39 -3.90
CA ASN A 64 -7.33 -4.87 -3.25
C ASN A 64 -6.94 -4.17 -1.96
N ASP A 65 -6.72 -4.93 -0.90
CA ASP A 65 -6.05 -4.52 0.33
C ASP A 65 -4.97 -5.53 0.73
N ILE A 66 -4.17 -5.18 1.72
CA ILE A 66 -3.12 -6.08 2.23
C ILE A 66 -3.70 -7.36 2.81
N GLU A 67 -4.86 -7.30 3.47
CA GLU A 67 -5.50 -8.47 4.09
C GLU A 67 -5.87 -9.55 3.05
N GLU A 68 -6.52 -9.17 1.94
CA GLU A 68 -6.82 -10.10 0.85
C GLU A 68 -5.55 -10.61 0.16
N GLU A 69 -4.54 -9.75 0.01
CA GLU A 69 -3.30 -10.14 -0.69
C GLU A 69 -2.43 -11.10 0.14
N ILE A 70 -2.55 -11.09 1.47
CA ILE A 70 -1.98 -12.11 2.36
C ILE A 70 -2.94 -13.28 2.60
N GLY A 71 -4.10 -13.34 1.94
CA GLY A 71 -5.04 -14.46 2.06
C GLY A 71 -5.81 -14.52 3.38
N MET A 72 -5.91 -13.41 4.12
CA MET A 72 -6.77 -13.35 5.29
C MET A 72 -8.25 -13.39 4.88
N PRO A 73 -9.10 -14.10 5.64
CA PRO A 73 -10.52 -14.14 5.35
C PRO A 73 -11.16 -12.75 5.40
N PRO A 74 -12.19 -12.50 4.56
CA PRO A 74 -12.92 -11.25 4.55
C PRO A 74 -13.55 -10.95 5.93
N ARG A 75 -13.75 -9.66 6.19
CA ARG A 75 -14.07 -9.08 7.50
C ARG A 75 -15.22 -9.79 8.26
N ASP A 76 -14.88 -10.60 9.25
CA ASP A 76 -15.83 -10.98 10.31
C ASP A 76 -15.95 -9.90 11.38
N GLY A 77 -16.33 -8.67 10.99
CA GLY A 77 -16.83 -7.58 11.87
C GLY A 77 -15.93 -7.05 13.02
N ASN A 78 -14.91 -7.78 13.47
CA ASN A 78 -14.20 -7.53 14.71
C ASN A 78 -12.87 -6.82 14.46
N LYS A 79 -12.96 -5.50 14.23
CA LYS A 79 -11.82 -4.64 13.87
C LYS A 79 -10.74 -4.51 14.97
N LYS A 80 -11.02 -4.97 16.20
CA LYS A 80 -10.16 -4.70 17.39
C LYS A 80 -8.91 -5.56 17.46
N SER A 81 -8.83 -6.69 16.77
CA SER A 81 -7.69 -7.64 16.83
C SER A 81 -6.95 -7.80 15.50
N LYS A 82 -7.19 -6.93 14.51
CA LYS A 82 -6.63 -7.06 13.16
C LYS A 82 -5.11 -7.22 13.12
N PRO A 83 -4.29 -6.40 13.81
CA PRO A 83 -2.84 -6.57 13.77
C PRO A 83 -2.40 -7.92 14.31
N TYR A 84 -3.06 -8.41 15.36
CA TYR A 84 -2.75 -9.71 15.97
C TYR A 84 -3.15 -10.86 15.04
N ALA A 85 -4.33 -10.80 14.43
CA ALA A 85 -4.79 -11.79 13.47
C ALA A 85 -3.88 -11.86 12.24
N ALA A 86 -3.48 -10.72 11.69
CA ALA A 86 -2.53 -10.64 10.58
C ALA A 86 -1.18 -11.25 10.97
N LEU A 87 -0.64 -10.89 12.13
CA LEU A 87 0.62 -11.45 12.62
C LEU A 87 0.55 -12.97 12.80
N THR A 88 -0.58 -13.47 13.33
CA THR A 88 -0.80 -14.91 13.54
C THR A 88 -0.85 -15.64 12.20
N HIS A 89 -1.55 -15.07 11.21
CA HIS A 89 -1.68 -15.64 9.88
C HIS A 89 -0.34 -15.72 9.15
N VAL A 90 0.42 -14.61 9.10
CA VAL A 90 1.71 -14.59 8.39
C VAL A 90 2.82 -15.35 9.10
N SER A 91 2.64 -15.67 10.40
CA SER A 91 3.59 -16.47 11.17
C SER A 91 3.27 -17.96 11.16
N ALA A 92 2.16 -18.37 10.53
CA ALA A 92 1.79 -19.77 10.43
C ALA A 92 2.80 -20.54 9.56
N PRO A 93 3.23 -21.76 9.93
CA PRO A 93 4.20 -22.54 9.15
C PRO A 93 3.80 -22.79 7.69
N GLU A 94 2.49 -22.90 7.44
CA GLU A 94 1.87 -23.11 6.13
C GLU A 94 1.70 -21.83 5.30
N PHE A 95 1.97 -20.65 5.86
CA PHE A 95 1.85 -19.41 5.13
C PHE A 95 3.02 -19.25 4.14
N GLU A 96 2.69 -19.24 2.85
CA GLU A 96 3.64 -18.99 1.78
C GLU A 96 3.41 -17.62 1.14
N ILE A 97 4.48 -16.82 1.07
CA ILE A 97 4.44 -15.52 0.39
C ILE A 97 4.41 -15.76 -1.11
N SER A 98 3.38 -15.27 -1.79
CA SER A 98 3.29 -15.32 -3.26
C SER A 98 4.45 -14.59 -3.93
N SER A 99 4.79 -14.99 -5.16
CA SER A 99 5.82 -14.32 -5.95
C SER A 99 5.58 -12.81 -6.11
N GLU A 100 4.33 -12.44 -6.30
CA GLU A 100 3.86 -11.07 -6.49
C GLU A 100 4.05 -10.25 -5.20
N LEU A 101 3.62 -10.79 -4.06
CA LEU A 101 3.78 -10.14 -2.76
C LEU A 101 5.25 -10.01 -2.39
N LYS A 102 6.05 -11.05 -2.65
CA LYS A 102 7.50 -11.03 -2.43
C LYS A 102 8.18 -9.94 -3.25
N ALA A 103 7.80 -9.77 -4.53
CA ALA A 103 8.33 -8.72 -5.38
C ALA A 103 7.96 -7.31 -4.86
N LYS A 104 6.71 -7.12 -4.42
CA LYS A 104 6.26 -5.87 -3.78
C LYS A 104 7.02 -5.56 -2.51
N ILE A 105 7.16 -6.54 -1.60
CA ILE A 105 7.93 -6.35 -0.37
C ILE A 105 9.39 -6.01 -0.71
N GLY A 106 9.98 -6.70 -1.69
CA GLY A 106 11.33 -6.43 -2.15
C GLY A 106 11.53 -4.98 -2.62
N SER A 107 10.56 -4.42 -3.36
CA SER A 107 10.64 -3.03 -3.81
C SER A 107 10.50 -2.00 -2.68
N LEU A 108 9.87 -2.35 -1.56
CA LEU A 108 9.81 -1.47 -0.37
C LEU A 108 11.19 -1.28 0.28
N TYR A 109 12.04 -2.31 0.23
CA TYR A 109 13.38 -2.28 0.82
C TYR A 109 14.46 -1.79 -0.14
N GLN A 110 14.16 -1.71 -1.44
CA GLN A 110 15.06 -1.11 -2.44
C GLN A 110 14.97 0.41 -2.36
N CYS A 111 15.57 0.99 -1.32
CA CYS A 111 15.77 2.43 -1.25
C CYS A 111 16.73 2.84 -2.38
N LYS A 112 16.28 3.71 -3.29
CA LYS A 112 17.20 4.38 -4.23
C LYS A 112 18.09 5.29 -3.39
N ASP A 113 19.30 4.82 -3.08
CA ASP A 113 20.29 5.65 -2.43
C ASP A 113 20.81 6.67 -3.45
N SER A 114 20.32 7.91 -3.36
CA SER A 114 20.73 9.02 -4.22
C SER A 114 22.13 9.55 -3.89
N ARG A 115 23.03 8.73 -3.33
CA ARG A 115 24.41 9.09 -2.96
C ARG A 115 25.45 8.68 -4.02
N GLU A 116 25.09 8.77 -5.29
CA GLU A 116 26.06 8.83 -6.38
C GLU A 116 25.90 10.17 -7.11
N VAL A 117 26.60 11.19 -6.59
CA VAL A 117 27.01 12.41 -7.29
C VAL A 117 28.51 12.35 -7.44
#